data_AF-A0A726JUI2-F1
#
_entry.id   AF-A0A726JUI2-F1
#
_cell.length_a   1.000
_cell.length_b   1.000
_cell.length_c   1.000
_cell.angle_alpha   90.00
_cell.angle_beta   90.00
_cell.angle_gamma   90.00
#
_symmetry.space_group_name_H-M   'P 1'
#
loop_
_entity.id
_entity.type
_entity.pdbx_description
1 polymer ?
#
loop_
_entity_poly.entity_id
_entity_poly.type
_entity_poly.pdbx_seq_one_letter_code
_entity_poly.pdbx_strand_id
1 'polypeptide(L)'
;MESLNALLQGMGLMHLGAGQAIMLLVSLLLLWLAIAKKFEPLLLLPIGFGGLLSNIPEAGMALTALESLLAHHDAGQLAVIAAKLNCAPDVHAIKEALALALPSVQSQIENLAVDMGYTPGVLALFYKVAIGSGVAPLVIF
;
A
#
# COMPACT_ATOMS: atom_id res chain seq x y z
N MET A 1 -8.95 26.82 20.44
CA MET A 1 -9.53 25.47 20.62
C MET A 1 -9.91 24.84 19.28
N GLU A 2 -10.54 25.56 18.36
CA GLU A 2 -10.86 25.05 17.00
C GLU A 2 -9.62 24.64 16.19
N SER A 3 -8.54 25.43 16.22
CA SER A 3 -7.31 25.11 15.49
C SER A 3 -6.61 23.84 16.00
N LEU A 4 -6.68 23.56 17.30
CA LEU A 4 -6.15 22.32 17.89
C LEU A 4 -7.04 21.13 17.55
N ASN A 5 -8.37 21.28 17.54
CA ASN A 5 -9.28 20.25 17.07
C ASN A 5 -9.14 19.98 15.58
N ALA A 6 -8.96 21.00 14.75
CA ALA A 6 -8.69 20.85 13.31
C ALA A 6 -7.32 20.20 13.06
N LEU A 7 -6.31 20.48 13.89
CA LEU A 7 -5.03 19.77 13.86
C LEU A 7 -5.17 18.33 14.35
N LEU A 8 -5.92 18.06 15.42
CA LEU A 8 -6.18 16.70 15.92
C LEU A 8 -7.03 15.86 14.94
N GLN A 9 -7.97 16.50 14.23
CA GLN A 9 -8.78 15.90 13.16
C GLN A 9 -7.98 15.74 11.86
N GLY A 10 -7.05 16.66 11.57
CA GLY A 10 -6.15 16.60 10.43
C GLY A 10 -4.90 15.74 10.67
N MET A 11 -4.63 15.33 11.91
CA MET A 11 -3.64 14.30 12.19
C MET A 11 -4.21 12.99 11.68
N GLY A 12 -3.45 12.29 10.83
CA GLY A 12 -3.81 10.97 10.25
C GLY A 12 -4.20 9.89 11.27
N LEU A 13 -4.07 10.17 12.58
CA LEU A 13 -4.68 9.43 13.70
C LEU A 13 -6.18 9.18 13.54
N MET A 14 -6.94 10.12 12.95
CA MET A 14 -8.40 9.93 12.74
C MET A 14 -8.75 8.97 11.59
N HIS A 15 -7.82 8.75 10.66
CA HIS A 15 -7.96 7.80 9.55
C HIS A 15 -7.22 6.48 9.81
N LEU A 16 -6.74 6.26 11.03
CA LEU A 16 -6.03 5.04 11.39
C LEU A 16 -7.01 3.86 11.49
N GLY A 17 -6.94 2.96 10.51
CA GLY A 17 -7.71 1.71 10.54
C GLY A 17 -7.26 0.78 11.66
N ALA A 18 -8.18 -0.02 12.21
CA ALA A 18 -7.87 -0.99 13.27
C ALA A 18 -6.75 -1.97 12.86
N GLY A 19 -6.74 -2.42 11.59
CA GLY A 19 -5.68 -3.26 11.05
C GLY A 19 -4.33 -2.55 10.96
N GLN A 20 -4.31 -1.29 10.54
CA GLN A 20 -3.08 -0.48 10.48
C GLN A 20 -2.50 -0.27 11.87
N ALA A 21 -3.34 0.01 12.88
CA ALA A 21 -2.89 0.14 14.27
C ALA A 21 -2.18 -1.14 14.77
N ILE A 22 -2.75 -2.31 14.49
CA ILE A 22 -2.12 -3.60 14.83
C ILE A 22 -0.79 -3.77 14.09
N MET A 23 -0.74 -3.47 12.80
CA MET A 23 0.48 -3.59 12.01
C MET A 23 1.58 -2.63 12.46
N LEU A 24 1.25 -1.43 12.92
CA LEU A 24 2.21 -0.51 13.54
C LEU A 24 2.79 -1.10 14.83
N LEU A 25 1.96 -1.71 15.68
CA LEU A 25 2.43 -2.39 16.90
C LEU A 25 3.35 -3.58 16.57
N VAL A 26 3.01 -4.38 15.57
CA VAL A 26 3.86 -5.48 15.08
C VAL A 26 5.18 -4.93 14.54
N SER A 27 5.14 -3.84 13.77
CA SER A 27 6.35 -3.21 13.23
C SER A 27 7.28 -2.70 14.35
N LEU A 28 6.72 -2.09 15.40
CA LEU A 28 7.48 -1.70 16.59
C LEU A 28 8.06 -2.91 17.34
N LEU A 29 7.33 -4.02 17.42
CA LEU A 29 7.83 -5.27 17.99
C LEU A 29 9.03 -5.81 17.19
N LEU A 30 8.96 -5.79 15.86
CA LEU A 30 10.06 -6.22 15.00
C LEU A 30 11.30 -5.32 15.18
N LEU A 31 11.11 -4.00 15.27
CA LEU A 31 12.20 -3.07 15.56
C LEU A 31 12.82 -3.33 16.94
N TRP A 32 12.01 -3.59 17.97
CA TRP A 32 12.52 -3.96 19.28
C TRP A 32 13.33 -5.26 19.23
N LEU A 33 12.86 -6.26 18.50
CA LEU A 33 13.54 -7.55 18.35
C LEU A 33 14.87 -7.40 17.59
N ALA A 34 14.91 -6.56 16.56
CA ALA A 34 16.13 -6.25 15.80
C ALA A 34 17.14 -5.44 16.61
N ILE A 35 16.70 -4.47 17.42
CA ILE A 35 17.59 -3.53 18.13
C ILE A 35 18.01 -4.09 19.50
N ALA A 36 17.03 -4.44 20.34
CA ALA A 36 17.29 -4.84 21.72
C ALA A 36 17.78 -6.29 21.80
N LYS A 37 17.18 -7.19 21.01
CA LYS A 37 17.55 -8.61 20.97
C LYS A 37 18.55 -8.97 19.88
N LYS A 38 18.90 -8.04 18.99
CA LYS A 38 19.87 -8.23 17.90
C LYS A 38 19.56 -9.46 17.04
N PHE A 39 18.29 -9.76 16.86
CA PHE A 39 17.86 -10.84 16.00
C PHE A 39 17.83 -10.35 14.55
N GLU A 40 18.69 -10.94 13.70
CA GLU A 40 18.89 -10.58 12.29
C GLU A 40 18.81 -9.06 11.99
N PRO A 41 19.59 -8.22 12.71
CA PRO A 41 19.38 -6.77 12.71
C PRO A 41 19.58 -6.13 11.34
N LEU A 42 20.37 -6.74 10.47
CA LEU A 42 20.66 -6.23 9.13
C LEU A 42 19.44 -6.31 8.20
N LEU A 43 18.59 -7.33 8.36
CA LEU A 43 17.40 -7.54 7.52
C LEU A 43 16.13 -7.11 8.26
N LEU A 44 16.01 -7.47 9.53
CA LEU A 44 14.78 -7.26 10.29
C LEU A 44 14.52 -5.79 10.60
N LEU A 45 15.57 -4.98 10.79
CA LEU A 45 15.42 -3.54 11.02
C LEU A 45 14.80 -2.84 9.79
N PRO A 46 15.34 -2.99 8.55
CA PRO A 46 14.67 -2.50 7.35
C PRO A 46 13.25 -3.04 7.16
N ILE A 47 12.99 -4.31 7.47
CA ILE A 47 11.64 -4.90 7.36
C ILE A 47 10.67 -4.24 8.35
N GLY A 48 11.06 -4.09 9.61
CA GLY A 48 10.24 -3.42 10.64
C GLY A 48 9.98 -1.95 10.29
N PHE A 49 10.98 -1.26 9.75
CA PHE A 49 10.84 0.13 9.31
C PHE A 49 9.94 0.25 8.07
N GLY A 50 10.09 -0.64 7.09
CA GLY A 50 9.20 -0.74 5.95
C GLY A 50 7.76 -1.01 6.38
N GLY A 51 7.55 -1.89 7.36
CA GLY A 51 6.25 -2.15 7.97
C GLY A 51 5.61 -0.91 8.58
N LEU A 52 6.39 -0.07 9.27
CA LEU A 52 5.89 1.22 9.77
C LEU A 52 5.45 2.13 8.62
N LEU A 53 6.31 2.35 7.63
CA LEU A 53 6.04 3.25 6.51
C LEU A 53 4.83 2.81 5.67
N SER A 54 4.66 1.50 5.46
CA SER A 54 3.52 0.92 4.73
C SER A 54 2.17 1.12 5.42
N ASN A 55 2.17 1.32 6.75
CA ASN A 55 0.95 1.42 7.56
C ASN A 55 0.72 2.85 8.09
N ILE A 56 1.43 3.85 7.57
CA ILE A 56 1.11 5.26 7.84
C ILE A 56 -0.24 5.57 7.17
N PRO A 57 -1.27 5.99 7.94
CA PRO A 57 -2.59 6.27 7.39
C PRO A 57 -2.50 7.38 6.34
N GLU A 58 -3.25 7.20 5.24
CA GLU A 58 -3.35 8.15 4.12
C GLU A 58 -2.05 8.48 3.37
N ALA A 59 -0.92 7.84 3.72
CA ALA A 59 0.36 8.14 3.06
C ALA A 59 0.53 7.45 1.70
N GLY A 60 -0.19 6.35 1.45
CA GLY A 60 -0.13 5.61 0.17
C GLY A 60 1.25 5.01 -0.17
N MET A 61 2.20 5.01 0.77
CA MET A 61 3.62 4.73 0.51
C MET A 61 3.89 3.33 -0.06
N ALA A 62 3.07 2.34 0.30
CA ALA A 62 3.19 0.96 -0.15
C ALA A 62 2.07 0.49 -1.07
N LEU A 63 1.21 1.41 -1.52
CA LEU A 63 0.11 1.09 -2.43
C LEU A 63 0.54 1.32 -3.86
N THR A 64 0.09 0.47 -4.78
CA THR A 64 0.15 0.79 -6.21
C THR A 64 -0.80 1.96 -6.54
N ALA A 65 -0.72 2.51 -7.74
CA ALA A 65 -1.67 3.56 -8.17
C ALA A 65 -3.10 3.01 -8.20
N LEU A 66 -3.29 1.77 -8.66
CA LEU A 66 -4.59 1.12 -8.65
C LEU A 66 -5.11 0.85 -7.24
N GLU A 67 -4.27 0.36 -6.34
CA GLU A 67 -4.65 0.14 -4.94
C GLU A 67 -5.00 1.45 -4.24
N SER A 68 -4.26 2.53 -4.55
CA SER A 68 -4.57 3.87 -4.06
C SER A 68 -5.93 4.33 -4.56
N LEU A 69 -6.24 4.16 -5.85
CA LEU A 69 -7.56 4.46 -6.41
C LEU A 69 -8.67 3.68 -5.69
N LEU A 70 -8.47 2.37 -5.50
CA LEU A 70 -9.43 1.51 -4.78
C LEU A 70 -9.64 1.97 -3.33
N ALA A 71 -8.61 2.51 -2.68
CA ALA A 71 -8.70 3.05 -1.33
C ALA A 71 -9.46 4.39 -1.23
N HIS A 72 -9.53 5.18 -2.31
CA HIS A 72 -10.24 6.47 -2.33
C HIS A 72 -11.76 6.34 -2.54
N HIS A 73 -12.25 5.17 -2.96
CA HIS A 73 -13.69 4.86 -3.11
C HIS A 73 -14.50 5.82 -3.99
N ASP A 74 -13.88 6.44 -5.00
CA ASP A 74 -14.61 7.29 -5.97
C ASP A 74 -15.49 6.44 -6.89
N ALA A 75 -16.81 6.65 -6.83
CA ALA A 75 -17.79 5.85 -7.58
C ALA A 75 -17.62 5.94 -9.10
N GLY A 76 -17.20 7.10 -9.62
CA GLY A 76 -16.97 7.30 -11.05
C GLY A 76 -15.75 6.53 -11.54
N GLN A 77 -14.65 6.59 -10.79
CA GLN A 77 -13.42 5.88 -11.10
C GLN A 77 -13.57 4.36 -10.97
N LEU A 78 -14.26 3.89 -9.93
CA LEU A 78 -14.56 2.47 -9.75
C LEU A 78 -15.40 1.91 -10.90
N ALA A 79 -16.39 2.68 -11.39
CA ALA A 79 -17.19 2.29 -12.54
C ALA A 79 -16.36 2.14 -13.82
N VAL A 80 -15.37 3.02 -14.03
CA VAL A 80 -14.46 2.93 -15.20
C VAL A 80 -13.57 1.69 -15.12
N ILE A 81 -13.01 1.39 -13.95
CA ILE A 81 -12.17 0.21 -13.73
C ILE A 81 -12.99 -1.08 -13.91
N ALA A 82 -14.18 -1.14 -13.30
CA ALA A 82 -15.08 -2.27 -13.39
C ALA A 82 -15.57 -2.53 -14.82
N ALA A 83 -15.84 -1.47 -15.59
CA ALA A 83 -16.19 -1.59 -17.00
C ALA A 83 -15.05 -2.21 -17.82
N LYS A 84 -13.78 -1.88 -17.55
CA LYS A 84 -12.65 -2.52 -18.24
C LYS A 84 -12.42 -3.96 -17.82
N LEU A 85 -12.73 -4.31 -16.57
CA LEU A 85 -12.60 -5.67 -16.05
C LEU A 85 -13.85 -6.53 -16.27
N ASN A 86 -14.93 -5.96 -16.82
CA ASN A 86 -16.24 -6.61 -16.96
C ASN A 86 -16.76 -7.19 -15.65
N CYS A 87 -16.61 -6.46 -14.54
CA CYS A 87 -17.06 -6.87 -13.21
C CYS A 87 -17.98 -5.82 -12.58
N ALA A 88 -18.47 -6.09 -11.36
CA ALA A 88 -19.23 -5.13 -10.59
C ALA A 88 -18.35 -3.97 -10.09
N PRO A 89 -18.86 -2.73 -10.00
CA PRO A 89 -18.14 -1.55 -9.50
C PRO A 89 -18.00 -1.58 -7.96
N ASP A 90 -17.39 -2.64 -7.47
CA ASP A 90 -17.13 -2.90 -6.06
C ASP A 90 -15.64 -3.23 -5.85
N VAL A 91 -15.06 -2.79 -4.74
CA VAL A 91 -13.63 -2.95 -4.45
C VAL A 91 -13.25 -4.43 -4.36
N HIS A 92 -14.09 -5.27 -3.75
CA HIS A 92 -13.80 -6.69 -3.63
C HIS A 92 -13.93 -7.39 -4.98
N ALA A 93 -15.01 -7.12 -5.73
CA ALA A 93 -15.21 -7.68 -7.07
C ALA A 93 -14.08 -7.30 -8.04
N ILE A 94 -13.60 -6.05 -7.98
CA ILE A 94 -12.46 -5.59 -8.80
C ILE A 94 -11.19 -6.33 -8.42
N LYS A 95 -10.90 -6.51 -7.13
CA LYS A 95 -9.70 -7.25 -6.67
C LYS A 95 -9.73 -8.71 -7.11
N GLU A 96 -10.87 -9.38 -7.03
CA GLU A 96 -11.03 -10.76 -7.50
C GLU A 96 -10.86 -10.86 -9.02
N ALA A 97 -11.51 -9.97 -9.78
CA ALA A 97 -11.38 -9.94 -11.23
C ALA A 97 -9.93 -9.68 -11.66
N LEU A 98 -9.23 -8.78 -10.96
CA LEU A 98 -7.83 -8.46 -11.22
C LEU A 98 -6.91 -9.65 -10.94
N ALA A 99 -7.15 -10.40 -9.86
CA ALA A 99 -6.36 -11.58 -9.51
C ALA A 99 -6.45 -12.70 -10.57
N LEU A 100 -7.59 -12.79 -11.28
CA LEU A 100 -7.82 -13.74 -12.37
C LEU A 100 -7.40 -13.19 -13.75
N ALA A 101 -7.12 -11.88 -13.85
CA ALA A 101 -6.77 -11.23 -15.10
C ALA A 101 -5.32 -11.54 -15.52
N LEU A 102 -5.06 -11.46 -16.83
CA LEU A 102 -3.71 -11.58 -17.38
C LEU A 102 -2.80 -10.44 -16.88
N PRO A 103 -1.48 -10.66 -16.72
CA PRO A 103 -0.56 -9.61 -16.29
C PRO A 103 -0.55 -8.37 -17.19
N SER A 104 -0.80 -8.55 -18.49
CA SER A 104 -0.93 -7.43 -19.44
C SER A 104 -2.16 -6.57 -19.13
N VAL A 105 -3.29 -7.18 -18.75
CA VAL A 105 -4.51 -6.48 -18.34
C VAL A 105 -4.27 -5.75 -17.02
N GLN A 106 -3.64 -6.40 -16.04
CA GLN A 106 -3.30 -5.76 -14.77
C GLN A 106 -2.45 -4.49 -14.98
N SER A 107 -1.43 -4.56 -15.84
CA SER A 107 -0.59 -3.41 -16.21
C SER A 107 -1.38 -2.28 -16.89
N GLN A 108 -2.35 -2.61 -17.76
CA GLN A 108 -3.21 -1.61 -18.40
C GLN A 108 -4.12 -0.90 -17.40
N ILE A 109 -4.69 -1.64 -16.44
CA ILE A 109 -5.53 -1.07 -15.39
C ILE A 109 -4.69 -0.18 -14.45
N GLU A 110 -3.47 -0.60 -14.13
CA GLU A 110 -2.53 0.20 -13.35
C GLU A 110 -2.18 1.52 -14.06
N ASN A 111 -1.90 1.49 -15.36
CA ASN A 111 -1.64 2.71 -16.14
C ASN A 111 -2.87 3.63 -16.18
N LEU A 112 -4.08 3.06 -16.26
CA LEU A 112 -5.30 3.85 -16.21
C LEU A 112 -5.47 4.56 -14.86
N ALA A 113 -5.11 3.92 -13.75
CA ALA A 113 -5.11 4.57 -12.45
C ALA A 113 -4.09 5.74 -12.40
N VAL A 114 -2.95 5.60 -13.07
CA VAL A 114 -1.98 6.71 -13.24
C VAL A 114 -2.57 7.85 -14.06
N ASP A 115 -3.26 7.55 -15.16
CA ASP A 115 -3.93 8.56 -15.99
C ASP A 115 -5.03 9.30 -15.22
N MET A 116 -5.60 8.68 -14.19
CA MET A 116 -6.57 9.30 -13.26
C MET A 116 -5.92 10.15 -12.16
N GLY A 117 -4.60 10.29 -12.16
CA GLY A 117 -3.85 11.15 -11.24
C GLY A 117 -3.27 10.43 -10.01
N TYR A 118 -3.41 9.11 -9.89
CA TYR A 118 -2.81 8.36 -8.79
C TYR A 118 -1.35 8.02 -9.09
N THR A 119 -0.47 8.21 -8.12
CA THR A 119 0.95 7.87 -8.26
C THR A 119 1.26 6.65 -7.39
N PRO A 120 2.02 5.65 -7.88
CA PRO A 120 2.45 4.53 -7.04
C PRO A 120 3.30 5.01 -5.87
N GLY A 121 3.08 4.43 -4.69
CA GLY A 121 3.90 4.67 -3.52
C GLY A 121 5.35 4.23 -3.72
N VAL A 122 6.27 4.90 -3.03
CA VAL A 122 7.72 4.63 -3.13
C VAL A 122 8.06 3.18 -2.78
N LEU A 123 7.43 2.61 -1.76
CA LEU A 123 7.64 1.21 -1.36
C LEU A 123 7.04 0.23 -2.37
N ALA A 124 5.94 0.60 -3.05
CA ALA A 124 5.39 -0.21 -4.13
C ALA A 124 6.34 -0.24 -5.34
N LEU A 125 6.98 0.89 -5.67
CA LEU A 125 8.03 0.96 -6.70
C LEU A 125 9.24 0.12 -6.31
N PHE A 126 9.72 0.21 -5.06
CA PHE A 126 10.80 -0.63 -4.57
C PHE A 126 10.44 -2.11 -4.65
N TYR A 127 9.23 -2.50 -4.24
CA TYR A 127 8.78 -3.87 -4.36
C TYR A 127 8.80 -4.32 -5.83
N LYS A 128 8.17 -3.56 -6.74
CA LYS A 128 8.08 -3.90 -8.17
C LYS A 128 9.45 -4.08 -8.83
N VAL A 129 10.39 -3.16 -8.55
CA VAL A 129 11.70 -3.13 -9.20
C VAL A 129 12.69 -4.08 -8.55
N ALA A 130 12.75 -4.13 -7.22
CA ALA A 130 13.78 -4.86 -6.50
C ALA A 130 13.36 -6.31 -6.23
N ILE A 131 12.18 -6.52 -5.64
CA ILE A 131 11.76 -7.84 -5.15
C ILE A 131 10.91 -8.59 -6.18
N GLY A 132 9.88 -7.95 -6.72
CA GLY A 132 8.95 -8.54 -7.69
C GLY A 132 9.59 -8.92 -9.02
N SER A 133 10.70 -8.29 -9.38
CA SER A 133 11.53 -8.68 -10.53
C SER A 133 12.42 -9.91 -10.26
N GLY A 134 12.59 -10.29 -8.98
CA GLY A 134 13.53 -11.31 -8.54
C GLY A 134 14.98 -10.85 -8.40
N VAL A 135 15.31 -9.58 -8.68
CA VAL A 135 16.71 -9.10 -8.67
C VAL A 135 17.30 -9.06 -7.26
N ALA A 136 16.64 -8.39 -6.31
CA ALA A 136 17.14 -8.22 -4.96
C ALA A 136 17.44 -9.54 -4.23
N PRO A 137 16.54 -10.55 -4.20
CA PRO A 137 16.85 -11.81 -3.52
C PRO A 137 18.03 -12.55 -4.16
N LEU A 138 18.24 -12.43 -5.47
CA LEU A 138 19.38 -13.05 -6.16
C LEU A 138 20.70 -12.29 -5.93
N VAL A 139 20.66 -10.97 -5.71
CA VAL A 139 21.85 -10.16 -5.42
C VAL A 139 22.31 -10.32 -3.97
N ILE A 140 21.38 -10.56 -3.06
CA ILE A 140 21.68 -10.77 -1.64
C ILE A 140 22.28 -12.16 -1.38
N PHE A 141 21.95 -13.16 -2.20
CA PHE A 141 22.41 -14.54 -2.09
C PHE A 141 23.74 -14.77 -2.83
#